data_AF-A0A2D9YYI9-F1
#
_entry.id   AF-A0A2D9YYI9-F1
#
_cell.length_a   1.000
_cell.length_b   1.000
_cell.length_c   1.000
_cell.angle_alpha   90.00
_cell.angle_beta   90.00
_cell.angle_gamma   90.00
#
_symmetry.space_group_name_H-M   'P 1'
#
loop_
_entity.id
_entity.type
_entity.pdbx_description
1 polymer ?
#
loop_
_entity_poly.entity_id
_entity_poly.type
_entity_poly.pdbx_seq_one_letter_code
_entity_poly.pdbx_strand_id
1 'polypeptide(L)'
;MNLYDKQIKNIPRKYYIGRASTENFQKGIGEVLLGFDYHIEQYDNGPTSSYIITRWKIREGSEESLATEFKESKTRLIINGMIDNQSFEMNNGFSYDCFLEIQNFTYNGSEFVPNYENSELNDEISDLIEKLSSFLSINQ
;
A
#
# COMPACT_ATOMS: atom_id res chain seq x y z
N MET A 1 24.23 18.20 7.74
CA MET A 1 23.22 17.17 7.42
C MET A 1 23.10 17.12 5.89
N ASN A 2 23.46 15.99 5.27
CA ASN A 2 23.67 15.91 3.82
C ASN A 2 22.32 15.76 3.08
N LEU A 3 22.20 16.34 1.88
CA LEU A 3 21.01 16.23 1.02
C LEU A 3 20.69 14.77 0.67
N TYR A 4 21.71 13.92 0.62
CA TYR A 4 21.60 12.48 0.41
C TYR A 4 20.94 11.74 1.60
N ASP A 5 21.20 12.17 2.84
CA ASP A 5 20.57 11.57 4.03
C ASP A 5 19.07 11.88 4.10
N LYS A 6 18.65 13.04 3.59
CA LYS A 6 17.23 13.41 3.44
C LYS A 6 16.50 12.59 2.38
N GLN A 7 17.19 12.14 1.32
CA GLN A 7 16.57 11.34 0.26
C GLN A 7 16.36 9.87 0.66
N ILE A 8 17.27 9.29 1.46
CA ILE A 8 17.14 7.90 1.93
C ILE A 8 15.93 7.72 2.87
N LYS A 9 15.57 8.75 3.66
CA LYS A 9 14.38 8.73 4.53
C LYS A 9 13.03 8.79 3.79
N ASN A 10 13.02 9.05 2.48
CA ASN A 10 11.82 9.30 1.68
C ASN A 10 11.53 8.23 0.62
N ILE A 11 12.21 7.08 0.65
CA ILE A 11 11.90 5.99 -0.30
C ILE A 11 10.51 5.44 0.05
N PRO A 12 9.53 5.48 -0.86
CA PRO A 12 8.24 4.81 -0.65
C PRO A 12 8.50 3.34 -0.35
N ARG A 13 7.98 2.85 0.77
CA ARG A 13 8.17 1.44 1.13
C ARG A 13 7.36 0.60 0.14
N LYS A 14 8.08 -0.04 -0.78
CA LYS A 14 7.53 -0.96 -1.78
C LYS A 14 7.75 -2.39 -1.31
N TYR A 15 6.67 -3.16 -1.26
CA TYR A 15 6.67 -4.54 -0.81
C TYR A 15 6.12 -5.42 -1.92
N TYR A 16 6.79 -6.53 -2.22
CA TYR A 16 6.17 -7.60 -3.00
C TYR A 16 5.15 -8.31 -2.12
N ILE A 17 3.92 -8.45 -2.62
CA ILE A 17 2.78 -9.00 -1.84
C ILE A 17 2.20 -10.27 -2.47
N GLY A 18 2.83 -10.84 -3.50
CA GLY A 18 2.44 -12.13 -4.08
C GLY A 18 1.89 -12.04 -5.50
N ARG A 19 1.17 -13.09 -5.94
CA ARG A 19 0.62 -13.20 -7.29
C ARG A 19 -0.89 -13.23 -7.28
N ALA A 20 -1.52 -12.46 -8.16
CA ALA A 20 -2.98 -12.44 -8.30
C ALA A 20 -3.40 -12.99 -9.66
N SER A 21 -4.59 -13.57 -9.73
CA SER A 21 -5.34 -13.70 -10.97
C SER A 21 -6.13 -12.41 -11.20
N THR A 22 -6.66 -12.20 -12.41
CA THR A 22 -7.54 -11.05 -12.70
C THR A 22 -8.71 -10.93 -11.69
N GLU A 23 -9.33 -12.05 -11.32
CA GLU A 23 -10.44 -12.08 -10.35
C GLU A 23 -9.99 -11.65 -8.94
N ASN A 24 -8.89 -12.22 -8.47
CA ASN A 24 -8.39 -11.97 -7.11
C ASN A 24 -7.77 -10.57 -6.97
N PHE A 25 -7.22 -10.02 -8.05
CA PHE A 25 -6.59 -8.69 -8.03
C PHE A 25 -7.59 -7.61 -7.66
N GLN A 26 -8.78 -7.58 -8.28
CA GLN A 26 -9.74 -6.50 -8.02
C GLN A 26 -10.59 -6.76 -6.78
N LYS A 27 -11.22 -7.93 -6.68
CA LYS A 27 -12.20 -8.19 -5.62
C LYS A 27 -11.53 -8.54 -4.30
N GLY A 28 -10.59 -9.48 -4.33
CA GLY A 28 -9.97 -10.01 -3.13
C GLY A 28 -9.08 -9.02 -2.39
N ILE A 29 -8.26 -8.27 -3.14
CA ILE A 29 -7.45 -7.19 -2.56
C ILE A 29 -8.35 -6.12 -1.93
N GLY A 30 -9.47 -5.78 -2.57
CA GLY A 30 -10.44 -4.82 -2.01
C GLY A 30 -11.04 -5.27 -0.68
N GLU A 31 -11.37 -6.55 -0.53
CA GLU A 31 -11.88 -7.10 0.73
C GLU A 31 -10.83 -7.04 1.85
N VAL A 32 -9.56 -7.35 1.55
CA VAL A 32 -8.46 -7.23 2.52
C VAL A 32 -8.28 -5.76 2.93
N LEU A 33 -8.20 -4.83 1.97
CA LEU A 33 -8.03 -3.40 2.23
C LEU A 33 -9.14 -2.84 3.14
N LEU A 34 -10.39 -3.21 2.88
CA LEU A 34 -11.53 -2.77 3.67
C LEU A 34 -11.44 -3.26 5.13
N GLY A 35 -10.89 -4.45 5.37
CA GLY A 35 -10.64 -4.97 6.71
C GLY A 35 -9.65 -4.13 7.54
N PHE A 36 -8.87 -3.25 6.89
CA PHE A 36 -7.97 -2.28 7.51
C PHE A 36 -8.47 -0.82 7.36
N ASP A 37 -9.73 -0.64 6.99
CA ASP A 37 -10.35 0.67 6.74
C ASP A 37 -9.68 1.49 5.61
N TYR A 38 -9.11 0.81 4.62
CA TYR A 38 -8.69 1.44 3.38
C TYR A 38 -9.76 1.29 2.31
N HIS A 39 -10.28 2.42 1.85
CA HIS A 39 -11.31 2.47 0.82
C HIS A 39 -10.68 2.75 -0.53
N ILE A 40 -11.11 2.03 -1.57
CA ILE A 40 -10.57 2.22 -2.91
C ILE A 40 -11.14 3.52 -3.52
N GLU A 41 -10.25 4.33 -4.05
CA GLU A 41 -10.58 5.56 -4.79
C GLU A 41 -10.64 5.28 -6.30
N GLN A 42 -9.64 4.55 -6.80
CA GLN A 42 -9.46 4.34 -8.24
C GLN A 42 -8.93 2.93 -8.53
N TYR A 43 -9.46 2.35 -9.59
CA TYR A 43 -8.86 1.25 -10.34
C TYR A 43 -8.37 1.77 -11.68
N ASP A 44 -7.15 1.45 -12.06
CA ASP A 44 -6.60 1.78 -13.38
C ASP A 44 -6.01 0.52 -14.02
N ASN A 45 -6.64 0.03 -15.09
CA ASN A 45 -6.24 -1.19 -15.77
C ASN A 45 -5.58 -0.82 -17.10
N GLY A 46 -4.25 -0.87 -17.13
CA GLY A 46 -3.45 -0.69 -18.32
C GLY A 46 -3.14 -1.99 -19.05
N PRO A 47 -2.54 -1.91 -20.24
CA PRO A 47 -2.19 -3.08 -21.06
C PRO A 47 -1.05 -3.93 -20.48
N THR A 48 -0.25 -3.38 -19.56
CA THR A 48 0.93 -4.05 -18.97
C THR A 48 0.91 -4.08 -17.46
N SER A 49 0.03 -3.32 -16.82
CA SER A 49 -0.11 -3.25 -15.37
C SER A 49 -1.50 -2.82 -14.97
N SER A 50 -1.90 -3.15 -13.76
CA SER A 50 -3.15 -2.71 -13.15
C SER A 50 -2.86 -2.10 -11.78
N TYR A 51 -3.62 -1.07 -11.41
CA TYR A 51 -3.42 -0.32 -10.18
C TYR A 51 -4.70 -0.27 -9.36
N ILE A 52 -4.52 -0.34 -8.04
CA ILE A 52 -5.52 -0.03 -7.04
C ILE A 52 -4.95 1.10 -6.20
N ILE A 53 -5.67 2.22 -6.15
CA ILE A 53 -5.28 3.40 -5.37
C ILE A 53 -6.35 3.62 -4.32
N THR A 54 -5.94 3.67 -3.05
CA THR A 54 -6.87 3.95 -1.95
C THR A 54 -7.05 5.45 -1.74
N ARG A 55 -8.16 5.83 -1.13
CA ARG A 55 -8.33 7.15 -0.54
C ARG A 55 -7.29 7.36 0.55
N TRP A 56 -6.99 8.63 0.84
CA TRP A 56 -6.23 8.98 2.04
C TRP A 56 -7.02 8.56 3.29
N LYS A 57 -6.47 7.62 4.06
CA LYS A 57 -6.92 7.29 5.42
C LYS A 57 -6.31 8.32 6.36
N ILE A 58 -7.15 9.16 6.96
CA ILE A 58 -6.75 10.14 7.97
C ILE A 58 -6.64 9.42 9.31
N ARG A 59 -5.55 9.68 10.04
CA ARG A 59 -5.30 9.13 11.38
C ARG A 59 -5.02 10.29 12.31
N GLU A 60 -5.79 10.40 13.36
CA GLU A 60 -5.51 11.32 14.47
C GLU A 60 -4.38 10.73 15.31
N GLY A 61 -3.57 11.60 15.93
CA GLY A 61 -2.52 11.16 16.84
C GLY A 61 -3.10 10.40 18.04
N SER A 62 -2.45 9.31 18.45
CA SER A 62 -2.76 8.61 19.71
C SER A 62 -2.47 9.49 20.93
N GLU A 63 -3.04 9.19 22.10
CA GLU A 63 -2.82 10.01 23.31
C GLU A 63 -1.32 10.12 23.70
N GLU A 64 -0.49 9.13 23.37
CA GLU A 64 0.98 9.20 23.54
C GLU A 64 1.64 10.19 22.58
N SER A 65 1.05 10.38 21.39
CA SER A 65 1.53 11.36 20.40
C SER A 65 1.18 12.81 20.75
N LEU A 66 0.33 13.05 21.76
CA LEU A 66 0.04 14.41 22.28
C LEU A 66 1.27 15.09 22.90
N ALA A 67 2.31 14.32 23.23
CA ALA A 67 3.61 14.84 23.64
C ALA A 67 4.46 15.36 22.46
N THR A 68 4.06 15.06 21.23
CA THR A 68 4.70 15.54 19.99
C THR A 68 3.74 16.44 19.23
N GLU A 69 4.23 17.49 18.55
CA GLU A 69 3.39 18.46 17.83
C GLU A 69 2.64 17.89 16.60
N PHE A 70 2.68 16.57 16.40
CA PHE A 70 2.13 15.88 15.25
C PHE A 70 0.65 15.52 15.48
N LYS A 71 -0.25 16.40 15.03
CA LYS A 71 -1.70 16.33 15.29
C LYS A 71 -2.49 15.42 14.35
N GLU A 72 -1.98 15.22 13.13
CA GLU A 72 -2.70 14.51 12.08
C GLU A 72 -1.71 13.80 11.16
N SER A 73 -2.06 12.60 10.72
CA SER A 73 -1.36 11.90 9.66
C SER A 73 -2.32 11.34 8.63
N LYS A 74 -1.81 11.09 7.42
CA LYS A 74 -2.59 10.51 6.33
C LYS A 74 -1.77 9.46 5.60
N THR A 75 -2.42 8.34 5.32
CA THR A 75 -1.82 7.21 4.63
C THR A 75 -2.61 6.86 3.38
N ARG A 76 -1.91 6.56 2.29
CA ARG A 76 -2.48 6.01 1.06
C ARG A 76 -1.69 4.78 0.64
N LEU A 77 -2.41 3.78 0.15
CA LEU A 77 -1.85 2.56 -0.39
C LEU A 77 -2.03 2.56 -1.90
N ILE A 78 -0.99 2.13 -2.61
CA ILE A 78 -1.00 1.95 -4.05
C ILE A 78 -0.55 0.53 -4.32
N ILE A 79 -1.46 -0.29 -4.86
CA ILE A 79 -1.13 -1.66 -5.26
C ILE A 79 -0.98 -1.69 -6.76
N ASN A 80 0.14 -2.23 -7.23
CA ASN A 80 0.45 -2.44 -8.65
C ASN A 80 0.54 -3.93 -8.93
N GLY A 81 -0.28 -4.43 -9.84
CA GLY A 81 -0.15 -5.75 -10.44
C GLY A 81 0.50 -5.63 -11.81
N MET A 82 1.71 -6.17 -11.97
CA MET A 82 2.38 -6.26 -13.26
C MET A 82 1.94 -7.52 -13.99
N ILE A 83 1.43 -7.38 -15.21
CA ILE A 83 0.92 -8.50 -15.99
C ILE A 83 2.08 -9.40 -16.44
N ASP A 84 2.00 -10.69 -16.14
CA ASP A 84 2.81 -11.71 -16.81
C ASP A 84 2.18 -12.03 -18.17
N ASN A 85 2.72 -11.43 -19.23
CA ASN A 85 2.19 -11.57 -20.59
C ASN A 85 2.24 -13.02 -21.12
N GLN A 86 3.02 -13.92 -20.50
CA GLN A 86 3.09 -15.34 -20.90
C GLN A 86 1.98 -16.18 -20.26
N SER A 87 1.24 -15.63 -19.29
CA SER A 87 0.25 -16.37 -18.48
C SER A 87 -1.14 -16.50 -19.12
N PHE A 88 -1.42 -15.75 -20.19
CA PHE A 88 -2.76 -15.65 -20.78
C PHE A 88 -3.33 -17.00 -21.25
N GLU A 89 -2.48 -17.91 -21.73
CA GLU A 89 -2.91 -19.18 -22.34
C GLU A 89 -3.36 -20.24 -21.34
N MET A 90 -2.98 -20.15 -20.05
CA MET A 90 -3.25 -21.22 -19.08
C MET A 90 -4.64 -21.14 -18.44
N ASN A 91 -5.23 -19.95 -18.27
CA ASN A 91 -6.41 -19.77 -17.41
C ASN A 91 -7.48 -18.77 -17.93
N ASN A 92 -7.48 -18.39 -19.21
CA ASN A 92 -8.38 -17.34 -19.75
C ASN A 92 -8.30 -16.00 -18.97
N GLY A 93 -7.13 -15.68 -18.43
CA GLY A 93 -6.88 -14.48 -17.63
C GLY A 93 -5.39 -14.27 -17.43
N PHE A 94 -5.01 -13.10 -16.92
CA PHE A 94 -3.62 -12.78 -16.62
C PHE A 94 -3.28 -13.09 -15.16
N SER A 95 -2.04 -13.52 -14.95
CA SER A 95 -1.38 -13.50 -13.65
C SER A 95 -0.69 -12.14 -13.46
N TYR A 96 -0.72 -11.64 -12.22
CA TYR A 96 -0.14 -10.35 -11.84
C TYR A 96 0.90 -10.56 -10.75
N ASP A 97 2.13 -10.11 -10.95
CA ASP A 97 3.08 -9.91 -9.86
C ASP A 97 2.70 -8.62 -9.11
N CYS A 98 2.32 -8.76 -7.84
CA CYS A 98 1.70 -7.67 -7.09
C CYS A 98 2.68 -7.02 -6.11
N PHE A 99 2.65 -5.68 -6.08
CA PHE A 99 3.47 -4.85 -5.21
C PHE A 99 2.61 -3.81 -4.49
N LEU A 100 2.88 -3.59 -3.20
CA LEU A 100 2.29 -2.54 -2.38
C LEU A 100 3.28 -1.39 -2.19
N GLU A 101 2.89 -0.18 -2.55
CA GLU A 101 3.56 1.07 -2.20
C GLU A 101 2.76 1.81 -1.13
N ILE A 102 3.46 2.32 -0.12
CA ILE A 102 2.86 3.08 0.99
C ILE A 102 3.32 4.52 0.90
N GLN A 103 2.34 5.42 0.95
CA GLN A 103 2.58 6.85 1.05
C GLN A 103 2.00 7.33 2.36
N ASN A 104 2.87 7.79 3.27
CA ASN A 104 2.46 8.30 4.56
C ASN A 104 3.03 9.68 4.83
N PHE A 105 2.18 10.58 5.33
CA PHE A 105 2.54 11.94 5.67
C PHE A 105 2.01 12.31 7.04
N THR A 106 2.78 13.09 7.79
CA THR A 106 2.38 13.64 9.09
C THR A 106 2.45 15.15 9.05
N TYR A 107 1.48 15.82 9.66
CA TYR A 107 1.43 17.27 9.76
C TYR A 107 2.36 17.78 10.86
N ASN A 108 3.34 18.60 10.50
CA ASN A 108 4.34 19.13 11.43
C ASN A 108 3.97 20.50 12.04
N GLY A 109 2.72 20.95 11.90
CA GLY A 109 2.28 22.29 12.31
C GLY A 109 2.30 23.34 11.19
N SER A 110 2.90 23.02 10.03
CA SER A 110 2.92 23.89 8.84
C SER A 110 2.46 23.13 7.60
N GLU A 111 3.05 21.97 7.34
CA GLU A 111 2.79 21.17 6.14
C GLU A 111 2.80 19.66 6.44
N PHE A 112 2.34 18.88 5.46
CA PHE A 112 2.42 17.42 5.49
C PHE A 112 3.77 16.97 4.96
N VAL A 113 4.58 16.35 5.82
CA VAL A 113 5.90 15.82 5.46
C VAL A 113 5.89 14.29 5.47
N PRO A 114 6.62 13.62 4.56
CA PRO A 114 6.73 12.15 4.60
C PRO A 114 7.25 11.68 5.96
N ASN A 115 6.59 10.68 6.53
CA ASN A 115 6.99 10.10 7.80
C ASN A 115 6.68 8.61 7.81
N TYR A 116 7.67 7.76 8.08
CA TYR A 116 7.51 6.30 8.11
C TYR A 116 8.04 5.69 9.41
N GLU A 117 8.32 6.52 10.41
CA GLU A 117 8.88 6.11 11.70
C GLU A 117 7.79 5.79 12.73
N ASN A 118 6.50 5.98 12.39
CA ASN A 118 5.36 5.67 13.27
C ASN A 118 5.22 4.15 13.45
N SER A 119 5.33 3.66 14.70
CA SER A 119 5.26 2.24 15.04
C SER A 119 3.88 1.64 14.78
N GLU A 120 2.81 2.31 15.20
CA GLU A 120 1.43 1.83 14.99
C GLU A 120 1.11 1.61 13.51
N LEU A 121 1.54 2.54 12.64
CA LEU A 121 1.46 2.41 11.20
C LEU A 121 2.29 1.21 10.72
N ASN A 122 3.52 1.07 11.20
CA ASN A 122 4.39 -0.03 10.79
C ASN A 122 3.81 -1.40 11.17
N ASP A 123 3.18 -1.52 12.34
CA ASP A 123 2.51 -2.73 12.79
C ASP A 123 1.27 -3.03 11.92
N GLU A 124 0.39 -2.03 11.72
CA GLU A 124 -0.78 -2.19 10.83
C GLU A 124 -0.38 -2.60 9.40
N ILE A 125 0.68 -2.00 8.86
CA ILE A 125 1.20 -2.31 7.54
C ILE A 125 1.78 -3.73 7.49
N SER A 126 2.47 -4.17 8.54
CA SER A 126 3.02 -5.52 8.60
C SER A 126 1.91 -6.56 8.57
N ASP A 127 0.86 -6.37 9.37
CA ASP A 127 -0.33 -7.23 9.39
C ASP A 127 -1.06 -7.23 8.03
N LEU A 128 -1.14 -6.06 7.39
CA LEU A 128 -1.76 -5.91 6.07
C LEU A 128 -0.97 -6.65 4.99
N ILE A 129 0.36 -6.54 5.00
CA ILE A 129 1.24 -7.27 4.08
C ILE A 129 1.10 -8.78 4.28
N GLU A 130 1.06 -9.25 5.53
CA GLU A 130 0.89 -10.67 5.83
C GLU A 130 -0.43 -11.21 5.29
N LYS A 131 -1.55 -10.51 5.54
CA LYS A 131 -2.86 -10.91 5.03
C LYS A 131 -2.94 -10.85 3.50
N LEU A 132 -2.41 -9.81 2.87
CA LEU A 132 -2.33 -9.71 1.41
C LEU A 132 -1.50 -10.85 0.83
N SER A 133 -0.33 -11.14 1.42
CA SER A 133 0.55 -12.20 0.93
C SER A 133 -0.06 -13.59 1.10
N SER A 134 -0.74 -13.85 2.21
CA SER A 134 -1.48 -15.09 2.42
C SER A 134 -2.61 -15.25 1.41
N PHE A 135 -3.33 -14.16 1.11
CA PHE A 135 -4.41 -14.15 0.13
C PHE A 135 -3.91 -14.33 -1.32
N LEU A 136 -2.82 -13.67 -1.70
CA LEU A 136 -2.23 -13.68 -3.04
C LEU A 136 -1.23 -14.84 -3.26
N SER A 137 -1.22 -15.83 -2.37
CA SER A 137 -0.46 -17.06 -2.59
C SER A 137 -1.25 -17.96 -3.54
N ILE A 138 -1.19 -17.67 -4.84
CA ILE A 138 -1.56 -18.66 -5.86
C ILE A 138 -0.60 -19.83 -5.69
N ASN A 139 -1.15 -21.01 -5.38
CA ASN A 139 -0.41 -22.26 -5.28
C ASN A 139 0.57 -22.38 -6.45
N GLN A 140 1.86 -22.49 -6.12
CA GLN A 140 2.92 -22.85 -7.07
C GLN A 140 2.66 -24.23 -7.67
#